data_AF-A0A1C6BW06-F1
#
_entry.id   AF-A0A1C6BW06-F1
#
_cell.length_a   1.000
_cell.length_b   1.000
_cell.length_c   1.000
_cell.angle_alpha   90.00
_cell.angle_beta   90.00
_cell.angle_gamma   90.00
#
_symmetry.space_group_name_H-M   'P 1'
#
loop_
_entity.id
_entity.type
_entity.pdbx_description
1 polymer ?
#
loop_
_entity_poly.entity_id
_entity_poly.type
_entity_poly.pdbx_seq_one_letter_code
_entity_poly.pdbx_strand_id
1 'polypeptide(L)'
;MAELEDYIYYCTKCGWFSVPPRDDCPFCQSVLKKYDCQTTEFFDLPKEEQKQLFSNVQEIIENSPDYDRKLHCRRLEEEKRYNEASIRKMHSNKVVVTCPYCHSNNTRKIGAGERMVTANLFGLGSQNLGKQWHCRNCGSNF
;
A
#
# COMPACT_ATOMS: atom_id res chain seq x y z
N MET A 1 9.53 18.20 -30.59
CA MET A 1 9.06 18.03 -29.18
C MET A 1 9.62 16.70 -28.74
N ALA A 2 10.52 16.67 -27.75
CA ALA A 2 11.01 15.40 -27.23
C ALA A 2 9.86 14.76 -26.44
N GLU A 3 9.34 13.66 -26.93
CA GLU A 3 8.35 12.84 -26.23
C GLU A 3 9.05 12.32 -24.97
N LEU A 4 8.56 12.71 -23.79
CA LEU A 4 9.11 12.24 -22.51
C LEU A 4 8.59 10.83 -22.28
N GLU A 5 9.33 9.85 -22.79
CA GLU A 5 9.07 8.44 -22.57
C GLU A 5 9.24 8.10 -21.09
N ASP A 6 8.32 7.29 -20.56
CA ASP A 6 8.41 6.77 -19.20
C ASP A 6 9.36 5.57 -19.16
N TYR A 7 10.29 5.60 -18.20
CA TYR A 7 11.27 4.54 -18.00
C TYR A 7 11.09 3.90 -16.63
N ILE A 8 11.23 2.57 -16.58
CA ILE A 8 11.45 1.86 -15.33
C ILE A 8 12.97 1.75 -15.12
N TYR A 9 13.44 2.33 -14.01
CA TYR A 9 14.82 2.24 -13.56
C TYR A 9 14.97 1.01 -12.68
N TYR A 10 15.88 0.11 -13.01
CA TYR A 10 16.02 -1.16 -12.30
C TYR A 10 17.47 -1.54 -12.04
N CYS A 11 17.66 -2.30 -10.96
CA CYS A 11 18.96 -2.81 -10.53
C CYS A 11 19.09 -4.28 -10.93
N THR A 12 20.08 -4.58 -11.77
CA THR A 12 20.37 -5.96 -12.21
C THR A 12 20.87 -6.86 -11.09
N LYS A 13 21.44 -6.32 -10.02
CA LYS A 13 22.00 -7.10 -8.92
C LYS A 13 20.98 -7.56 -7.90
N CYS A 14 20.19 -6.62 -7.37
CA CYS A 14 19.26 -6.90 -6.27
C CYS A 14 17.78 -6.92 -6.68
N GLY A 15 17.46 -6.54 -7.92
CA GLY A 15 16.08 -6.49 -8.42
C GLY A 15 15.22 -5.37 -7.88
N TRP A 16 15.82 -4.33 -7.30
CA TRP A 16 15.10 -3.10 -6.99
C TRP A 16 14.73 -2.36 -8.27
N PHE A 17 13.55 -1.72 -8.31
CA PHE A 17 13.15 -0.88 -9.43
C PHE A 17 12.34 0.34 -8.98
N SER A 18 12.20 1.32 -9.87
CA SER A 18 11.45 2.56 -9.67
C SER A 18 11.01 3.16 -11.00
N VAL A 19 9.83 3.78 -11.01
CA VAL A 19 9.38 4.60 -12.15
C VAL A 19 9.99 6.02 -12.06
N PRO A 20 9.99 6.68 -10.88
CA PRO A 20 10.74 7.93 -10.75
C PRO A 20 12.23 7.76 -11.08
N PRO A 21 12.83 8.73 -11.78
CA PRO A 21 14.22 8.64 -12.19
C PRO A 21 15.17 8.58 -11.00
N ARG A 22 16.10 7.63 -11.06
CA ARG A 22 17.24 7.51 -10.15
C ARG A 22 18.46 6.99 -10.90
N ASP A 23 19.63 7.42 -10.46
CA ASP A 23 20.90 6.99 -11.02
C ASP A 23 21.41 5.72 -10.33
N ASP A 24 21.24 5.63 -9.00
CA ASP A 24 21.82 4.55 -8.18
C ASP A 24 20.77 3.78 -7.38
N CYS A 25 21.03 2.49 -7.20
CA CYS A 25 20.21 1.61 -6.37
C CYS A 25 20.36 1.96 -4.87
N PRO A 26 19.27 2.21 -4.13
CA PRO A 26 19.36 2.56 -2.71
C PRO A 26 19.84 1.42 -1.80
N PHE A 27 19.83 0.17 -2.29
CA PHE A 27 20.21 -1.02 -1.50
C PHE A 27 21.66 -1.46 -1.71
N CYS A 28 22.14 -1.43 -2.94
CA CYS A 28 23.48 -1.93 -3.30
C CYS A 28 24.35 -0.89 -4.03
N GLN A 29 23.86 0.35 -4.19
CA GLN A 29 24.58 1.49 -4.78
C GLN A 29 25.12 1.22 -6.19
N SER A 30 24.56 0.23 -6.88
CA SER A 30 24.90 -0.05 -8.27
C SER A 30 24.10 0.86 -9.19
N VAL A 31 24.74 1.27 -10.29
CA VAL A 31 24.11 2.07 -11.35
C VAL A 31 22.88 1.35 -11.90
N LEU A 32 21.80 2.09 -12.06
CA LEU A 32 20.52 1.57 -12.54
C LEU A 32 20.49 1.51 -14.06
N LYS A 33 19.88 0.44 -14.58
CA LYS A 33 19.52 0.33 -16.00
C LYS A 33 18.13 0.90 -16.22
N LYS A 34 17.83 1.30 -17.45
CA LYS A 34 16.53 1.82 -17.86
C LYS A 34 15.82 0.80 -18.74
N TYR A 35 14.53 0.63 -18.52
CA TYR A 35 13.61 -0.11 -19.38
C TYR A 35 12.60 0.88 -19.93
N ASP A 36 12.54 0.97 -21.26
CA ASP A 36 11.57 1.81 -21.96
C ASP A 36 10.18 1.18 -21.88
N CYS A 37 9.22 1.91 -21.31
CA CYS A 37 7.85 1.43 -21.16
C CYS A 37 7.02 1.58 -22.45
N GLN A 38 7.58 2.21 -23.49
CA GLN A 38 6.91 2.51 -24.77
C GLN A 38 5.61 3.32 -24.58
N THR A 39 5.58 4.13 -23.52
CA THR A 39 4.44 4.99 -23.16
C THR A 39 4.97 6.27 -22.54
N THR A 40 4.15 7.31 -22.57
CA THR A 40 4.38 8.60 -21.88
C THR A 40 3.43 8.79 -20.69
N GLU A 41 2.54 7.82 -20.46
CA GLU A 41 1.48 7.85 -19.46
C GLU A 41 1.43 6.51 -18.68
N PHE A 42 2.56 6.08 -18.12
CA PHE A 42 2.68 4.80 -17.41
C PHE A 42 1.62 4.64 -16.30
N PHE A 43 1.30 5.73 -15.59
CA PHE A 43 0.35 5.71 -14.49
C PHE A 43 -1.11 5.63 -14.94
N ASP A 44 -1.43 6.00 -16.18
CA ASP A 44 -2.79 5.94 -16.74
C ASP A 44 -3.09 4.60 -17.42
N LEU A 45 -2.06 3.77 -17.64
CA LEU A 45 -2.24 2.43 -18.17
C LEU A 45 -3.15 1.56 -17.27
N PRO A 46 -3.92 0.63 -17.84
CA PRO A 46 -4.62 -0.39 -17.08
C PRO A 46 -3.67 -1.17 -16.16
N LYS A 47 -4.15 -1.55 -14.97
CA LYS A 47 -3.34 -2.27 -13.97
C LYS A 47 -2.70 -3.56 -14.50
N GLU A 48 -3.38 -4.26 -15.41
CA GLU A 48 -2.85 -5.48 -16.03
C GLU A 48 -1.66 -5.18 -16.94
N GLU A 49 -1.70 -4.07 -17.68
CA GLU A 49 -0.58 -3.65 -18.54
C GLU A 49 0.62 -3.19 -17.69
N GLN A 50 0.37 -2.42 -16.62
CA GLN A 50 1.42 -2.06 -15.66
C GLN A 50 2.08 -3.32 -15.08
N LYS A 51 1.27 -4.31 -14.70
CA LYS A 51 1.75 -5.59 -14.17
C LYS A 51 2.56 -6.38 -15.20
N GLN A 52 2.17 -6.34 -16.47
CA GLN A 52 2.93 -6.97 -17.55
C GLN A 52 4.30 -6.31 -17.72
N LEU A 53 4.37 -4.97 -17.74
CA LEU A 53 5.63 -4.23 -17.82
C LEU A 53 6.56 -4.58 -16.65
N PHE A 54 6.04 -4.62 -15.42
CA PHE A 54 6.84 -5.04 -14.25
C PHE A 54 7.32 -6.49 -14.34
N SER A 55 6.49 -7.40 -14.87
CA SER A 55 6.87 -8.80 -15.08
C SER A 55 8.02 -8.93 -16.09
N ASN A 56 7.97 -8.17 -17.19
CA ASN A 56 9.03 -8.14 -18.19
C ASN A 56 10.36 -7.65 -17.59
N VAL A 57 10.32 -6.58 -16.79
CA VAL A 57 11.51 -6.06 -16.09
C VAL A 57 12.07 -7.08 -15.11
N GLN A 58 11.20 -7.78 -14.37
CA GLN A 58 11.62 -8.82 -13.43
C GLN A 58 12.33 -9.98 -14.16
N GLU A 59 11.78 -10.43 -15.29
CA GLU A 59 12.40 -11.49 -16.11
C GLU A 59 13.80 -11.08 -16.60
N ILE A 60 13.97 -9.83 -17.05
CA ILE A 60 15.28 -9.29 -17.45
C ILE A 60 16.27 -9.33 -16.29
N ILE A 61 15.82 -8.99 -15.08
CA ILE A 61 16.68 -8.99 -13.90
C ILE A 61 17.07 -10.41 -13.50
N GLU A 62 16.12 -11.34 -13.44
CA GLU A 62 16.38 -12.71 -13.01
C GLU A 62 17.32 -13.46 -13.98
N ASN A 63 17.28 -13.12 -15.27
CA ASN A 63 18.18 -13.66 -16.29
C ASN A 63 19.51 -12.90 -16.41
N SER A 64 19.72 -11.82 -15.65
CA SER A 64 20.95 -11.03 -15.71
C SER A 64 22.13 -11.80 -15.06
N PRO A 65 23.33 -11.79 -15.67
CA PRO A 65 24.51 -12.43 -15.07
C PRO A 65 24.94 -11.77 -13.74
N ASP A 66 24.61 -10.49 -13.55
CA ASP A 66 24.92 -9.73 -12.34
C ASP A 66 23.95 -10.01 -11.18
N TYR A 67 22.90 -10.81 -11.40
CA TYR A 67 21.85 -11.03 -10.42
C TYR A 67 22.37 -11.82 -9.21
N ASP A 68 22.29 -11.19 -8.04
CA ASP A 68 22.71 -11.77 -6.78
C ASP A 68 21.47 -12.07 -5.93
N ARG A 69 21.11 -13.35 -5.87
CA ARG A 69 19.99 -13.85 -5.07
C ARG A 69 20.10 -13.44 -3.59
N LYS A 70 21.30 -13.40 -3.00
CA LYS A 70 21.46 -13.02 -1.58
C LYS A 70 21.16 -11.54 -1.38
N LEU A 71 21.63 -10.68 -2.28
CA LEU A 71 21.30 -9.25 -2.26
C LEU A 71 19.81 -9.01 -2.47
N HIS A 72 19.19 -9.76 -3.39
CA HIS A 72 17.75 -9.71 -3.60
C HIS A 72 16.96 -10.10 -2.34
N CYS A 73 17.28 -11.23 -1.71
CA CYS A 73 16.61 -11.65 -0.47
C CYS A 73 16.78 -10.61 0.65
N ARG A 74 17.98 -10.07 0.84
CA ARG A 74 18.24 -9.04 1.85
C ARG A 74 17.37 -7.79 1.64
N ARG A 75 17.25 -7.31 0.39
CA ARG A 75 16.38 -6.18 0.03
C ARG A 75 14.92 -6.47 0.41
N LEU A 76 14.40 -7.64 0.05
CA LEU A 76 13.01 -8.01 0.35
C LEU A 76 12.73 -8.04 1.85
N GLU A 77 13.68 -8.52 2.65
CA GLU A 77 13.57 -8.50 4.11
C GLU A 77 13.52 -7.07 4.66
N GLU A 78 14.34 -6.18 4.12
CA GLU A 78 14.37 -4.77 4.53
C GLU A 78 13.09 -4.03 4.16
N GLU A 79 12.57 -4.23 2.95
CA GLU A 79 11.28 -3.68 2.53
C GLU A 79 10.14 -4.19 3.40
N LYS A 80 10.15 -5.48 3.75
CA LYS A 80 9.18 -6.08 4.68
C LYS A 80 9.24 -5.41 6.06
N ARG A 81 10.44 -5.21 6.60
CA ARG A 81 10.64 -4.52 7.89
C ARG A 81 10.14 -3.08 7.84
N TYR A 82 10.41 -2.35 6.77
CA TYR A 82 9.94 -0.98 6.59
C TYR A 82 8.41 -0.91 6.50
N ASN A 83 7.79 -1.82 5.76
CA ASN A 83 6.33 -1.91 5.64
C ASN A 83 5.67 -2.25 6.98
N GLU A 84 6.20 -3.24 7.70
CA GLU A 84 5.72 -3.61 9.04
C GLU A 84 5.86 -2.44 10.03
N ALA A 85 6.98 -1.72 10.02
CA ALA A 85 7.19 -0.54 10.85
C ALA A 85 6.22 0.59 10.49
N SER A 86 5.95 0.79 9.20
CA SER A 86 5.01 1.80 8.71
C SER A 86 3.57 1.48 9.13
N ILE A 87 3.13 0.23 8.96
CA ILE A 87 1.83 -0.26 9.43
C ILE A 87 1.70 -0.07 10.95
N ARG A 88 2.75 -0.43 11.70
CA ARG A 88 2.77 -0.24 13.17
C ARG A 88 2.62 1.23 13.56
N LYS A 89 3.32 2.16 12.88
CA LYS A 89 3.20 3.61 13.10
C LYS A 89 1.80 4.12 12.77
N MET A 90 1.19 3.63 11.68
CA MET A 90 -0.20 3.97 11.35
C MET A 90 -1.17 3.47 12.43
N HIS A 91 -0.93 2.27 12.98
CA HIS A 91 -1.72 1.72 14.07
C HIS A 91 -1.52 2.47 15.40
N SER A 92 -0.30 2.93 15.71
CA SER A 92 -0.05 3.71 16.93
C SER A 92 -0.65 5.11 16.85
N ASN A 93 -0.72 5.71 15.66
CA ASN A 93 -1.37 7.01 15.43
C ASN A 93 -2.90 6.90 15.26
N LYS A 94 -3.50 5.79 15.69
CA LYS A 94 -4.96 5.63 15.66
C LYS A 94 -5.60 6.70 16.53
N VAL A 95 -6.53 7.47 15.95
CA VAL A 95 -7.39 8.41 16.69
C VAL A 95 -8.08 7.63 17.81
N VAL A 96 -7.73 7.97 19.06
CA VAL A 96 -8.37 7.40 20.23
C VAL A 96 -9.74 8.07 20.37
N VAL A 97 -10.79 7.31 20.09
CA VAL A 97 -12.17 7.78 20.23
C VAL A 97 -12.69 7.36 21.59
N THR A 98 -12.91 8.34 22.45
CA THR A 98 -13.44 8.16 23.79
C THR A 98 -14.96 8.13 23.77
N CYS A 99 -15.55 7.13 24.41
CA CYS A 99 -17.00 7.04 24.58
C CYS A 99 -17.51 8.22 25.43
N PRO A 100 -18.48 9.03 24.94
CA PRO A 100 -19.00 10.16 25.72
C PRO A 100 -19.83 9.73 26.93
N TYR A 101 -20.25 8.46 27.00
CA TYR A 101 -21.12 7.95 28.07
C TYR A 101 -20.36 7.29 29.22
N CYS A 102 -19.29 6.55 28.93
CA CYS A 102 -18.53 5.81 29.95
C CYS A 102 -17.03 6.14 29.96
N HIS A 103 -16.59 7.09 29.12
CA HIS A 103 -15.20 7.53 28.98
C HIS A 103 -14.20 6.41 28.65
N SER A 104 -14.68 5.26 28.17
CA SER A 104 -13.82 4.18 27.69
C SER A 104 -13.26 4.49 26.31
N ASN A 105 -11.99 4.16 26.10
CA ASN A 105 -11.33 4.21 24.80
C ASN A 105 -11.48 2.89 24.02
N ASN A 106 -12.19 1.91 24.57
CA ASN A 106 -12.45 0.62 23.93
C ASN A 106 -13.62 0.74 22.94
N THR A 107 -13.39 1.49 21.86
CA THR A 107 -14.36 1.77 20.80
C THR A 107 -13.90 1.16 19.47
N ARG A 108 -14.87 0.75 18.65
CA ARG A 108 -14.63 0.28 17.27
C ARG A 108 -15.50 1.05 16.30
N LYS A 109 -15.02 1.23 15.07
CA LYS A 109 -15.84 1.79 14.00
C LYS A 109 -16.94 0.80 13.63
N ILE A 110 -18.17 1.30 13.50
CA ILE A 110 -19.31 0.50 13.02
C ILE A 110 -19.10 0.25 11.52
N GLY A 111 -19.06 -1.02 11.11
CA GLY A 111 -18.86 -1.40 9.70
C GLY A 111 -20.07 -1.06 8.82
N ALA A 112 -19.86 -1.00 7.51
CA ALA A 112 -20.94 -0.72 6.55
C ALA A 112 -22.09 -1.76 6.63
N GLY A 113 -21.75 -3.04 6.84
CA GLY A 113 -22.75 -4.10 7.01
C GLY A 113 -23.58 -3.97 8.30
N GLU A 114 -22.96 -3.56 9.41
CA GLU A 114 -23.66 -3.36 10.70
C GLU A 114 -24.66 -2.19 10.63
N ARG A 115 -24.32 -1.14 9.86
CA ARG A 115 -25.24 -0.02 9.61
C ARG A 115 -26.47 -0.44 8.81
N MET A 116 -26.31 -1.38 7.87
CA MET A 116 -27.40 -1.85 7.01
C MET A 116 -28.36 -2.80 7.73
N VAL A 117 -27.86 -3.72 8.56
CA VAL A 117 -28.72 -4.68 9.29
C VAL A 117 -29.67 -3.96 10.26
N THR A 118 -29.22 -2.87 10.91
CA THR A 118 -30.10 -2.10 11.82
C THR A 118 -31.15 -1.25 11.08
N ALA A 119 -30.93 -0.91 9.81
CA ALA A 119 -31.87 -0.10 9.02
C ALA A 119 -33.08 -0.91 8.51
N ASN A 120 -32.95 -2.23 8.36
CA ASN A 120 -34.00 -3.08 7.76
C ASN A 120 -34.94 -3.76 8.77
N LEU A 121 -34.71 -3.66 10.08
CA LEU A 121 -35.47 -4.43 11.08
C LEU A 121 -36.63 -3.67 11.75
N PHE A 122 -36.69 -2.34 11.69
CA PHE A 122 -37.80 -1.56 12.28
C PHE A 122 -38.08 -0.31 11.45
N GLY A 123 -39.28 -0.25 10.85
CA GLY A 123 -39.78 0.90 10.07
C GLY A 123 -40.04 2.18 10.87
N LEU A 124 -39.45 2.37 12.05
CA LEU A 124 -39.54 3.59 12.87
C LEU A 124 -38.22 3.76 13.65
N GLY A 125 -37.44 4.81 13.32
CA GLY A 125 -36.37 5.36 14.16
C GLY A 125 -35.15 4.46 14.41
N SER A 126 -34.21 4.39 13.45
CA SER A 126 -32.94 3.71 13.67
C SER A 126 -32.07 4.44 14.71
N GLN A 127 -31.79 3.77 15.83
CA GLN A 127 -30.93 4.25 16.93
C GLN A 127 -29.47 4.52 16.50
N ASN A 128 -29.10 4.19 15.25
CA ASN A 128 -27.74 4.21 14.72
C ASN A 128 -27.54 5.13 13.51
N LEU A 129 -28.55 5.91 13.11
CA LEU A 129 -28.40 6.88 12.02
C LEU A 129 -27.34 7.93 12.37
N GLY A 130 -26.32 8.07 11.52
CA GLY A 130 -25.21 9.01 11.69
C GLY A 130 -24.10 8.57 12.65
N LYS A 131 -24.30 7.47 13.40
CA LYS A 131 -23.34 7.01 14.40
C LYS A 131 -22.19 6.24 13.77
N GLN A 132 -20.96 6.57 14.17
CA GLN A 132 -19.75 6.04 13.53
C GLN A 132 -19.04 4.99 14.39
N TRP A 133 -19.23 5.04 15.71
CA TRP A 133 -18.48 4.30 16.70
C TRP A 133 -19.39 3.48 17.62
N HIS A 134 -18.92 2.29 17.97
CA HIS A 134 -19.53 1.41 18.95
C HIS A 134 -18.57 1.23 20.13
N CYS A 135 -19.03 1.53 21.34
CA CYS A 135 -18.29 1.31 22.57
C CYS A 135 -18.46 -0.14 23.03
N ARG A 136 -17.36 -0.90 23.09
CA ARG A 136 -17.39 -2.29 23.57
C ARG A 136 -17.56 -2.41 25.08
N ASN A 137 -17.31 -1.33 25.82
CA ASN A 137 -17.44 -1.31 27.28
C ASN A 137 -18.89 -1.16 27.77
N CYS A 138 -19.63 -0.16 27.26
CA CYS A 138 -21.03 0.07 27.65
C CYS A 138 -22.06 -0.26 26.56
N GLY A 139 -21.63 -0.75 25.39
CA GLY A 139 -22.52 -1.16 24.29
C GLY A 139 -23.15 0.00 23.49
N SER A 140 -22.88 1.25 23.84
CA SER A 140 -23.46 2.41 23.16
C SER A 140 -22.88 2.62 21.76
N ASN A 141 -23.73 3.09 20.84
CA ASN A 141 -23.31 3.63 19.55
C ASN A 141 -23.32 5.16 19.64
N PHE A 142 -22.35 5.84 19.02
CA PHE A 142 -22.27 7.30 18.87
C PHE A 142 -21.50 7.73 17.61
#